data_AF-A0A081DAV6-F1
#
_entry.id   AF-A0A081DAV6-F1
#
_cell.length_a   1.000
_cell.length_b   1.000
_cell.length_c   1.000
_cell.angle_alpha   90.00
_cell.angle_beta   90.00
_cell.angle_gamma   90.00
#
_symmetry.space_group_name_H-M   'P 1'
#
loop_
_entity.id
_entity.type
_entity.pdbx_description
1 polymer ?
#
loop_
_entity_poly.entity_id
_entity_poly.type
_entity_poly.pdbx_seq_one_letter_code
_entity_poly.pdbx_strand_id
1 'polypeptide(L)'
;MKVVVTKALENGNIDVDDLREKALKHKDNLSALMVTYPSTHGVYESAIKEITGIIHENGGQVYMDGANMNAQVGLTNPGNIGADVCHLNLHKTFAIPHGGGGPGVGPICVATQLVPFLPSNPIIPTGGDQAITPISAAPYGSASVCLISYGYICMLGAEGLKRSTEYAIINANYIKERLKGSYECLYTGEKGRAAQR
;
A
#
# COMPACT_ATOMS: atom_id res chain seq x y z
N MET A 1 4.55 -19.28 -2.92
CA MET A 1 3.33 -19.13 -2.10
C MET A 1 2.14 -19.75 -2.83
N LYS A 2 1.15 -20.29 -2.11
CA LYS A 2 -0.13 -20.75 -2.68
C LYS A 2 -1.18 -19.65 -2.46
N VAL A 3 -1.88 -19.24 -3.51
CA VAL A 3 -2.89 -18.18 -3.44
C VAL A 3 -4.21 -18.76 -2.91
N VAL A 4 -4.78 -18.08 -1.92
CA VAL A 4 -6.14 -18.31 -1.39
C VAL A 4 -6.89 -16.99 -1.50
N VAL A 5 -7.99 -16.97 -2.25
CA VAL A 5 -8.75 -15.74 -2.51
C VAL A 5 -9.73 -15.50 -1.37
N THR A 6 -9.73 -14.31 -0.77
CA THR A 6 -10.75 -13.84 0.18
C THR A 6 -11.89 -13.16 -0.55
N LYS A 7 -13.12 -13.33 -0.09
CA LYS A 7 -14.30 -12.69 -0.67
C LYS A 7 -14.32 -11.18 -0.38
N ALA A 8 -15.06 -10.46 -1.21
CA ALA A 8 -15.49 -9.11 -0.93
C ALA A 8 -17.00 -9.12 -0.71
N LEU A 9 -17.46 -8.25 0.19
CA LEU A 9 -18.88 -7.96 0.40
C LEU A 9 -19.44 -7.16 -0.79
N GLU A 10 -20.77 -7.08 -0.90
CA GLU A 10 -21.43 -6.31 -1.97
C GLU A 10 -21.08 -4.82 -1.96
N ASN A 11 -20.73 -4.27 -0.78
CA ASN A 11 -20.25 -2.89 -0.62
C ASN A 11 -18.76 -2.71 -0.98
N GLY A 12 -18.09 -3.75 -1.47
CA GLY A 12 -16.72 -3.71 -1.94
C GLY A 12 -15.64 -3.84 -0.86
N ASN A 13 -16.00 -3.99 0.42
CA ASN A 13 -15.05 -4.25 1.50
C ASN A 13 -14.65 -5.71 1.56
N ILE A 14 -13.55 -6.02 2.24
CA ILE A 14 -13.14 -7.40 2.53
C ILE A 14 -14.18 -8.06 3.43
N ASP A 15 -14.56 -9.30 3.09
CA ASP A 15 -15.36 -10.16 3.96
C ASP A 15 -14.48 -10.68 5.11
N VAL A 16 -14.61 -10.05 6.28
CA VAL A 16 -13.79 -10.34 7.47
C VAL A 16 -14.04 -11.75 8.02
N ASP A 17 -15.27 -12.27 7.90
CA ASP A 17 -15.61 -13.61 8.38
C ASP A 17 -15.02 -14.68 7.48
N ASP A 18 -15.12 -14.51 6.16
CA ASP A 18 -14.47 -15.38 5.18
C ASP A 18 -12.93 -15.33 5.31
N LEU A 19 -12.36 -14.15 5.57
CA LEU A 19 -10.94 -14.00 5.88
C LEU A 19 -10.55 -14.81 7.13
N ARG A 20 -11.32 -14.65 8.22
CA ARG A 20 -11.07 -15.32 9.50
C ARG A 20 -11.14 -16.83 9.37
N GLU A 21 -12.15 -17.35 8.68
CA GLU A 21 -12.29 -18.79 8.41
C GLU A 21 -11.06 -19.32 7.67
N LYS A 22 -10.59 -18.60 6.64
CA LYS A 22 -9.41 -18.98 5.86
C LYS A 22 -8.12 -18.87 6.66
N ALA A 23 -7.95 -17.82 7.46
CA ALA A 23 -6.79 -17.66 8.33
C ALA A 23 -6.68 -18.82 9.33
N LEU A 24 -7.80 -19.21 9.97
CA LEU A 24 -7.85 -20.35 10.88
C LEU A 24 -7.58 -21.67 10.15
N LYS A 25 -8.24 -21.90 9.02
CA LYS A 25 -8.07 -23.12 8.20
C LYS A 25 -6.63 -23.31 7.73
N HIS A 26 -5.93 -22.21 7.45
CA HIS A 26 -4.57 -22.22 6.91
C HIS A 26 -3.50 -21.90 7.94
N LYS A 27 -3.83 -21.76 9.23
CA LYS A 27 -2.91 -21.26 10.28
C LYS A 27 -1.51 -21.88 10.24
N ASP A 28 -1.41 -23.21 10.14
CA ASP A 28 -0.12 -23.91 10.15
C ASP A 28 0.74 -23.66 8.89
N ASN A 29 0.16 -23.09 7.84
CA ASN A 29 0.81 -22.79 6.56
C ASN A 29 0.54 -21.34 6.10
N LEU A 30 0.02 -20.48 6.99
CA LEU A 30 -0.37 -19.11 6.65
C LEU A 30 0.90 -18.26 6.55
N SER A 31 1.24 -17.87 5.33
CA SER A 31 2.46 -17.08 5.10
C SER A 31 2.18 -15.57 5.19
N ALA A 32 1.23 -15.06 4.41
CA ALA A 32 0.94 -13.64 4.39
C ALA A 32 -0.47 -13.31 3.88
N LEU A 33 -0.93 -12.10 4.22
CA LEU A 33 -2.01 -11.39 3.56
C LEU A 33 -1.42 -10.31 2.64
N MET A 34 -1.97 -10.18 1.43
CA MET A 34 -1.74 -9.02 0.57
C MET A 34 -2.99 -8.16 0.54
N VAL A 35 -2.88 -6.90 0.96
CA VAL A 35 -4.00 -5.95 1.02
C VAL A 35 -3.62 -4.62 0.37
N THR A 36 -4.58 -3.92 -0.23
CA THR A 36 -4.38 -2.55 -0.70
C THR A 36 -5.15 -1.61 0.23
N TYR A 37 -4.49 -0.56 0.75
CA TYR A 37 -5.17 0.42 1.60
C TYR A 37 -4.87 1.86 1.10
N PRO A 38 -5.89 2.72 0.96
CA PRO A 38 -7.31 2.39 0.76
C PRO A 38 -7.50 1.33 -0.32
N SER A 39 -8.65 0.65 -0.32
CA SER A 39 -8.92 -0.48 -1.22
C SER A 39 -8.84 -0.08 -2.69
N THR A 40 -8.82 -1.06 -3.58
CA THR A 40 -8.88 -0.80 -5.03
C THR A 40 -10.20 -0.14 -5.45
N HIS A 41 -11.21 -0.14 -4.60
CA HIS A 41 -12.47 0.56 -4.81
C HIS A 41 -12.44 2.04 -4.39
N GLY A 42 -11.31 2.54 -3.89
CA GLY A 42 -11.18 3.93 -3.45
C GLY A 42 -11.85 4.19 -2.10
N VAL A 43 -11.93 3.18 -1.24
CA VAL A 43 -12.63 3.25 0.07
C VAL A 43 -11.67 2.91 1.21
N TYR A 44 -11.77 3.65 2.31
CA TYR A 44 -11.10 3.31 3.57
C TYR A 44 -11.90 2.24 4.31
N GLU A 45 -11.30 1.07 4.49
CA GLU A 45 -11.90 -0.03 5.26
C GLU A 45 -11.70 0.21 6.76
N SER A 46 -12.79 0.36 7.50
CA SER A 46 -12.78 0.57 8.97
C SER A 46 -12.19 -0.62 9.72
N ALA A 47 -12.40 -1.83 9.21
CA ALA A 47 -11.92 -3.08 9.79
C ALA A 47 -10.43 -3.40 9.50
N ILE A 48 -9.67 -2.50 8.85
CA ILE A 48 -8.30 -2.82 8.40
C ILE A 48 -7.38 -3.33 9.52
N LYS A 49 -7.48 -2.77 10.73
CA LYS A 49 -6.69 -3.22 11.89
C LYS A 49 -7.12 -4.59 12.41
N GLU A 50 -8.41 -4.89 12.35
CA GLU A 50 -8.94 -6.21 12.71
C GLU A 50 -8.43 -7.25 11.70
N ILE A 51 -8.50 -6.92 10.41
CA ILE A 51 -8.00 -7.75 9.31
C ILE A 51 -6.52 -8.08 9.51
N THR A 52 -5.67 -7.09 9.76
CA THR A 52 -4.24 -7.34 10.00
C THR A 52 -4.01 -8.13 11.29
N GLY A 53 -4.78 -7.84 12.34
CA GLY A 53 -4.71 -8.55 13.62
C GLY A 53 -5.01 -10.04 13.49
N ILE A 54 -6.07 -10.41 12.74
CA ILE A 54 -6.42 -11.81 12.47
C ILE A 54 -5.25 -12.56 11.81
N ILE A 55 -4.54 -11.91 10.88
CA ILE A 55 -3.39 -12.53 10.19
C ILE A 55 -2.23 -12.73 11.14
N HIS A 56 -1.90 -11.72 11.96
CA HIS A 56 -0.84 -11.80 12.95
C HIS A 56 -1.13 -12.87 14.03
N GLU A 57 -2.37 -12.94 14.53
CA GLU A 57 -2.81 -13.95 15.51
C GLU A 57 -2.69 -15.39 14.98
N ASN A 58 -2.71 -15.56 13.66
CA ASN A 58 -2.55 -16.84 12.99
C ASN A 58 -1.14 -17.05 12.40
N GLY A 59 -0.17 -16.23 12.79
CA GLY A 59 1.26 -16.41 12.46
C GLY A 59 1.69 -15.89 11.08
N GLY A 60 0.79 -15.24 10.33
CA GLY A 60 1.11 -14.64 9.04
C GLY A 60 1.74 -13.25 9.15
N GLN A 61 2.31 -12.77 8.04
CA GLN A 61 2.73 -11.37 7.87
C GLN A 61 1.75 -10.60 6.97
N VAL A 62 1.77 -9.27 7.04
CA VAL A 62 0.90 -8.40 6.24
C VAL A 62 1.74 -7.62 5.24
N TYR A 63 1.51 -7.90 3.96
CA TYR A 63 1.98 -7.07 2.86
C TYR A 63 0.90 -6.06 2.48
N MET A 64 1.24 -4.78 2.47
CA MET A 64 0.40 -3.72 1.94
C MET A 64 0.90 -3.25 0.56
N ASP A 65 0.01 -3.29 -0.42
CA ASP A 65 0.20 -2.57 -1.68
C ASP A 65 0.05 -1.06 -1.42
N GLY A 66 1.16 -0.33 -1.51
CA GLY A 66 1.22 1.12 -1.30
C GLY A 66 1.02 1.95 -2.57
N ALA A 67 0.49 1.40 -3.66
CA ALA A 67 0.14 2.17 -4.85
C ALA A 67 -0.89 3.29 -4.55
N ASN A 68 -1.67 3.11 -3.48
CA ASN A 68 -2.70 4.04 -3.02
C ASN A 68 -2.22 5.00 -1.90
N MET A 69 -0.91 5.14 -1.70
CA MET A 69 -0.34 5.99 -0.65
C MET A 69 -0.65 7.49 -0.80
N ASN A 70 -1.09 7.95 -1.98
CA ASN A 70 -1.53 9.34 -2.16
C ASN A 70 -2.79 9.71 -1.35
N ALA A 71 -3.45 8.73 -0.71
CA ALA A 71 -4.50 8.94 0.30
C ALA A 71 -3.99 8.89 1.74
N GLN A 72 -2.74 8.47 1.96
CA GLN A 72 -2.22 8.20 3.30
C GLN A 72 -1.17 9.20 3.75
N VAL A 73 -0.30 9.67 2.84
CA VAL A 73 0.87 10.48 3.19
C VAL A 73 0.47 11.70 4.04
N GLY A 74 1.04 11.80 5.24
CA GLY A 74 0.76 12.89 6.19
C GLY A 74 -0.52 12.74 7.03
N LEU A 75 -1.33 11.71 6.79
CA LEU A 75 -2.55 11.39 7.56
C LEU A 75 -2.44 10.08 8.34
N THR A 76 -1.83 9.05 7.75
CA THR A 76 -1.53 7.76 8.36
C THR A 76 -0.31 7.13 7.69
N ASN A 77 0.06 5.91 8.08
CA ASN A 77 1.12 5.14 7.45
C ASN A 77 0.83 3.63 7.53
N PRO A 78 1.54 2.79 6.74
CA PRO A 78 1.31 1.34 6.71
C PRO A 78 1.51 0.66 8.08
N GLY A 79 2.50 1.11 8.87
CA GLY A 79 2.76 0.56 10.20
C GLY A 79 1.59 0.80 11.16
N ASN A 80 0.97 1.99 11.11
CA ASN A 80 -0.20 2.32 11.93
C ASN A 80 -1.42 1.43 11.66
N ILE A 81 -1.51 0.81 10.49
CA ILE A 81 -2.60 -0.11 10.12
C ILE A 81 -2.20 -1.58 10.26
N GLY A 82 -1.00 -1.89 10.76
CA GLY A 82 -0.54 -3.26 10.98
C GLY A 82 0.15 -3.93 9.79
N ALA A 83 0.65 -3.18 8.81
CA ALA A 83 1.43 -3.75 7.71
C ALA A 83 2.90 -3.99 8.13
N ASP A 84 3.42 -5.17 7.80
CA ASP A 84 4.82 -5.55 8.05
C ASP A 84 5.74 -5.15 6.90
N VAL A 85 5.23 -5.15 5.67
CA VAL A 85 5.97 -4.73 4.49
C VAL A 85 5.05 -3.97 3.53
N CYS A 86 5.55 -2.88 2.96
CA CYS A 86 4.83 -2.08 1.99
C CYS A 86 5.75 -1.70 0.84
N HIS A 87 5.30 -1.90 -0.40
CA HIS A 87 5.96 -1.28 -1.54
C HIS A 87 5.33 0.09 -1.84
N LEU A 88 6.14 1.05 -2.29
CA LEU A 88 5.66 2.36 -2.75
C LEU A 88 5.80 2.47 -4.26
N ASN A 89 4.85 3.10 -4.96
CA ASN A 89 5.05 3.47 -6.36
C ASN A 89 5.57 4.90 -6.45
N LEU A 90 6.89 5.08 -6.56
CA LEU A 90 7.47 6.42 -6.70
C LEU A 90 7.00 7.15 -7.97
N HIS A 91 6.68 6.38 -9.01
CA HIS A 91 6.12 6.83 -10.30
C HIS A 91 4.61 7.10 -10.28
N LYS A 92 3.97 6.96 -9.12
CA LYS A 92 2.58 7.37 -8.90
C LYS A 92 2.55 8.48 -7.84
N THR A 93 2.84 8.12 -6.60
CA THR A 93 2.66 9.00 -5.44
C THR A 93 3.77 10.04 -5.31
N PHE A 94 4.99 9.72 -5.75
CA PHE A 94 6.17 10.55 -5.51
C PHE A 94 6.80 11.10 -6.79
N ALA A 95 5.94 11.49 -7.73
CA ALA A 95 6.22 12.35 -8.87
C ALA A 95 7.22 11.85 -9.95
N ILE A 96 7.74 10.61 -9.89
CA ILE A 96 8.49 10.07 -11.05
C ILE A 96 7.52 10.01 -12.26
N PRO A 97 7.92 10.49 -13.45
CA PRO A 97 7.03 10.52 -14.61
C PRO A 97 6.68 9.11 -15.11
N HIS A 98 5.44 8.93 -15.59
CA HIS A 98 4.95 7.66 -16.11
C HIS A 98 5.61 7.24 -17.44
N GLY A 99 6.10 8.20 -18.23
CA GLY A 99 6.92 7.96 -19.43
C GLY A 99 6.34 7.02 -20.50
N GLY A 100 5.02 6.88 -20.57
CA GLY A 100 4.36 5.97 -21.52
C GLY A 100 4.46 4.48 -21.17
N GLY A 101 4.83 4.14 -19.93
CA GLY A 101 4.99 2.75 -19.47
C GLY A 101 6.23 2.51 -18.60
N GLY A 102 6.97 3.55 -18.25
CA GLY A 102 8.17 3.50 -17.42
C GLY A 102 9.06 4.74 -17.62
N PRO A 103 10.04 4.99 -16.75
CA PRO A 103 10.53 4.09 -15.70
C PRO A 103 9.70 4.13 -14.41
N GLY A 104 9.80 3.06 -13.61
CA GLY A 104 9.22 3.00 -12.26
C GLY A 104 10.25 2.56 -11.22
N VAL A 105 10.14 3.09 -10.01
CA VAL A 105 10.88 2.60 -8.84
C VAL A 105 9.87 2.18 -7.76
N GLY A 106 10.10 1.00 -7.19
CA GLY A 106 9.24 0.35 -6.19
C GLY A 106 9.99 0.01 -4.91
N PRO A 107 10.43 0.98 -4.08
CA PRO A 107 11.11 0.67 -2.84
C PRO A 107 10.15 -0.03 -1.87
N ILE A 108 10.69 -0.89 -1.02
CA ILE A 108 9.95 -1.50 0.07
C ILE A 108 10.35 -0.87 1.40
N CYS A 109 9.37 -0.62 2.25
CA CYS A 109 9.54 -0.33 3.67
C CYS A 109 9.13 -1.57 4.44
N VAL A 110 9.93 -1.97 5.43
CA VAL A 110 9.69 -3.19 6.21
C VAL A 110 9.73 -2.88 7.70
N ALA A 111 8.96 -3.62 8.48
CA ALA A 111 9.02 -3.65 9.93
C ALA A 111 10.36 -4.24 10.40
N THR A 112 10.76 -3.93 11.63
CA THR A 112 12.11 -4.23 12.15
C THR A 112 12.48 -5.71 12.03
N GLN A 113 11.53 -6.62 12.26
CA GLN A 113 11.77 -8.07 12.18
C GLN A 113 12.12 -8.56 10.76
N LEU A 114 11.80 -7.78 9.72
CA LEU A 114 12.06 -8.11 8.33
C LEU A 114 13.35 -7.46 7.78
N VAL A 115 13.96 -6.52 8.51
CA VAL A 115 15.21 -5.84 8.11
C VAL A 115 16.36 -6.82 7.80
N PRO A 116 16.63 -7.86 8.61
CA PRO A 116 17.66 -8.86 8.32
C PRO A 116 17.57 -9.49 6.93
N PHE A 117 16.36 -9.57 6.37
CA PHE A 117 16.10 -10.29 5.12
C PHE A 117 16.05 -9.38 3.89
N LEU A 118 16.30 -8.07 4.03
CA LEU A 118 16.29 -7.14 2.89
C LEU A 118 17.29 -7.57 1.81
N PRO A 119 16.96 -7.41 0.50
CA PRO A 119 17.80 -7.88 -0.59
C PRO A 119 19.22 -7.31 -0.59
N SER A 120 20.20 -8.16 -0.89
CA SER A 120 21.59 -7.75 -1.11
C SER A 120 21.96 -7.75 -2.60
N ASN A 121 23.21 -7.42 -2.92
CA ASN A 121 23.77 -7.44 -4.26
C ASN A 121 25.19 -8.06 -4.22
N PRO A 122 25.56 -8.90 -5.22
CA PRO A 122 26.80 -9.68 -5.19
C PRO A 122 28.06 -8.84 -5.41
N ILE A 123 27.93 -7.61 -5.92
CA ILE A 123 29.05 -6.70 -6.20
C ILE A 123 29.15 -5.63 -5.12
N ILE A 124 28.03 -4.99 -4.78
CA ILE A 124 27.96 -3.95 -3.75
C ILE A 124 27.06 -4.44 -2.62
N PRO A 125 27.61 -4.87 -1.47
CA PRO A 125 26.79 -5.36 -0.36
C PRO A 125 25.77 -4.32 0.10
N THR A 126 24.50 -4.72 0.12
CA THR A 126 23.36 -3.95 0.62
C THR A 126 22.44 -4.86 1.45
N GLY A 127 21.35 -4.31 1.98
CA GLY A 127 20.29 -5.10 2.63
C GLY A 127 20.65 -5.54 4.05
N GLY A 128 20.08 -6.66 4.48
CA GLY A 128 20.29 -7.21 5.82
C GLY A 128 21.37 -8.29 5.88
N ASP A 129 21.68 -8.76 7.08
CA ASP A 129 22.68 -9.78 7.37
C ASP A 129 22.22 -11.21 6.99
N GLN A 130 20.92 -11.43 6.84
CA GLN A 130 20.28 -12.64 6.32
C GLN A 130 19.60 -12.37 4.98
N ALA A 131 20.23 -11.52 4.16
CA ALA A 131 19.65 -11.00 2.93
C ALA A 131 19.16 -12.11 1.99
N ILE A 132 17.98 -11.89 1.43
CA ILE A 132 17.52 -12.68 0.28
C ILE A 132 18.35 -12.35 -0.97
N THR A 133 18.19 -13.20 -1.98
CA THR A 133 18.88 -13.04 -3.27
C THR A 133 18.56 -11.69 -3.93
N PRO A 134 19.48 -11.14 -4.74
CA PRO A 134 19.27 -9.89 -5.44
C PRO A 134 18.01 -9.90 -6.31
N ILE A 135 17.20 -8.85 -6.22
CA ILE A 135 15.97 -8.67 -7.03
C ILE A 135 16.17 -7.69 -8.20
N SER A 136 17.31 -6.98 -8.24
CA SER A 136 17.67 -6.01 -9.26
C SER A 136 19.14 -6.17 -9.64
N ALA A 137 19.48 -5.89 -10.90
CA ALA A 137 20.86 -5.99 -11.39
C ALA A 137 21.79 -4.98 -10.69
N ALA A 138 21.31 -3.74 -10.48
CA ALA A 138 22.00 -2.72 -9.71
C ALA A 138 21.51 -2.72 -8.25
N PRO A 139 22.38 -2.42 -7.25
CA PRO A 139 22.05 -2.51 -5.82
C PRO A 139 20.88 -1.61 -5.39
N TYR A 140 20.66 -0.50 -6.10
CA TYR A 140 19.59 0.48 -5.82
C TYR A 140 18.65 0.68 -7.01
N GLY A 141 18.63 -0.28 -7.96
CA GLY A 141 17.84 -0.17 -9.19
C GLY A 141 18.15 1.10 -9.98
N SER A 142 17.10 1.78 -10.46
CA SER A 142 17.20 3.03 -11.22
C SER A 142 17.43 4.24 -10.30
N ALA A 143 18.58 4.29 -9.63
CA ALA A 143 18.86 5.26 -8.57
C ALA A 143 18.76 6.74 -9.01
N SER A 144 19.08 7.07 -10.26
CA SER A 144 19.07 8.45 -10.75
C SER A 144 17.69 9.10 -10.72
N VAL A 145 16.63 8.33 -10.99
CA VAL A 145 15.25 8.85 -10.98
C VAL A 145 14.69 9.03 -9.58
N CYS A 146 15.30 8.42 -8.55
CA CYS A 146 14.93 8.63 -7.15
C CYS A 146 15.11 10.09 -6.71
N LEU A 147 15.99 10.85 -7.37
CA LEU A 147 16.19 12.28 -7.12
C LEU A 147 14.93 13.11 -7.36
N ILE A 148 14.03 12.66 -8.24
CA ILE A 148 12.74 13.32 -8.50
C ILE A 148 11.86 13.24 -7.25
N SER A 149 11.69 12.03 -6.69
CA SER A 149 10.93 11.82 -5.46
C SER A 149 11.56 12.51 -4.26
N TYR A 150 12.90 12.49 -4.17
CA TYR A 150 13.63 13.24 -3.15
C TYR A 150 13.33 14.74 -3.23
N GLY A 151 13.46 15.35 -4.43
CA GLY A 151 13.14 16.76 -4.65
C GLY A 151 11.69 17.09 -4.29
N TYR A 152 10.72 16.26 -4.71
CA TYR A 152 9.31 16.40 -4.36
C TYR A 152 9.08 16.45 -2.84
N ILE A 153 9.65 15.49 -2.11
CA ILE A 153 9.54 15.41 -0.64
C ILE A 153 10.18 16.63 0.02
N CYS A 154 11.41 17.00 -0.39
CA CYS A 154 12.14 18.13 0.18
C CYS A 154 11.45 19.48 -0.07
N MET A 155 10.90 19.70 -1.26
CA MET A 155 10.23 20.97 -1.60
C MET A 155 8.89 21.14 -0.89
N LEU A 156 8.11 20.07 -0.75
CA LEU A 156 6.81 20.14 -0.09
C LEU A 156 6.91 20.12 1.44
N GLY A 157 7.89 19.41 1.98
CA GLY A 157 7.97 19.14 3.42
C GLY A 157 6.74 18.38 3.93
N ALA A 158 6.67 18.21 5.26
CA ALA A 158 5.58 17.45 5.88
C ALA A 158 4.19 18.07 5.62
N GLU A 159 4.09 19.40 5.72
CA GLU A 159 2.83 20.12 5.50
C GLU A 159 2.36 20.05 4.05
N GLY A 160 3.25 20.28 3.08
CA GLY A 160 2.89 20.22 1.66
C GLY A 160 2.51 18.81 1.21
N LEU A 161 3.18 17.79 1.75
CA LEU A 161 2.83 16.39 1.51
C LEU A 161 1.45 16.05 2.08
N LYS A 162 1.16 16.45 3.32
CA LYS A 162 -0.16 16.27 3.93
C LYS A 162 -1.25 16.99 3.13
N ARG A 163 -1.02 18.24 2.74
CA ARG A 163 -1.96 19.02 1.90
C ARG A 163 -2.19 18.36 0.54
N SER A 164 -1.17 17.77 -0.07
CA SER A 164 -1.31 17.06 -1.35
C SER A 164 -2.29 15.88 -1.22
N THR A 165 -2.19 15.12 -0.13
CA THR A 165 -3.13 14.05 0.21
C THR A 165 -4.54 14.58 0.45
N GLU A 166 -4.69 15.64 1.25
CA GLU A 166 -5.99 16.26 1.54
C GLU A 166 -6.67 16.75 0.26
N TYR A 167 -5.93 17.40 -0.64
CA TYR A 167 -6.46 17.83 -1.94
C TYR A 167 -6.84 16.66 -2.83
N ALA A 168 -6.06 15.57 -2.84
CA ALA A 168 -6.42 14.38 -3.60
C ALA A 168 -7.78 13.81 -3.15
N ILE A 169 -8.01 13.73 -1.82
CA ILE A 169 -9.27 13.24 -1.24
C ILE A 169 -10.43 14.21 -1.51
N ILE A 170 -10.21 15.51 -1.33
CA ILE A 170 -11.24 16.54 -1.56
C ILE A 170 -11.65 16.57 -3.04
N ASN A 171 -10.69 16.53 -3.96
CA ASN A 171 -10.96 16.57 -5.40
C ASN A 171 -11.77 15.36 -5.86
N ALA A 172 -11.42 14.15 -5.40
CA ALA A 172 -12.19 12.95 -5.71
C ALA A 172 -13.64 13.04 -5.22
N ASN A 173 -13.84 13.50 -3.97
CA ASN A 173 -15.18 13.65 -3.42
C ASN A 173 -15.98 14.79 -4.05
N TYR A 174 -15.32 15.87 -4.49
CA TYR A 174 -15.95 16.95 -5.25
C TYR A 174 -16.48 16.43 -6.60
N ILE A 175 -15.65 15.70 -7.35
CA ILE A 175 -16.07 15.09 -8.63
C ILE A 175 -17.23 14.12 -8.40
N LYS A 176 -17.14 13.26 -7.39
CA LYS A 176 -18.23 12.34 -7.03
C LYS A 176 -19.54 13.07 -6.77
N GLU A 177 -19.52 14.14 -5.97
CA GLU A 177 -20.75 14.90 -5.67
C GLU A 177 -21.28 15.63 -6.91
N ARG A 178 -20.39 16.12 -7.78
CA ARG A 178 -20.75 16.75 -9.06
C ARG A 178 -21.41 15.79 -10.05
N LEU A 179 -21.08 14.50 -9.99
CA LEU A 179 -21.64 13.46 -10.86
C LEU A 179 -22.90 12.80 -10.29
N LYS A 180 -23.26 13.11 -9.04
CA LYS A 180 -24.41 12.54 -8.35
C LYS A 180 -25.70 12.81 -9.13
N GLY A 181 -26.49 11.76 -9.34
CA GLY A 181 -27.73 11.80 -10.11
C GLY A 181 -27.55 11.59 -11.62
N SER A 182 -26.33 11.73 -12.16
CA SER A 182 -25.99 11.33 -13.53
C SER A 182 -25.32 9.96 -13.59
N TYR A 183 -24.48 9.65 -12.60
CA TYR A 183 -23.82 8.36 -12.45
C TYR A 183 -23.92 7.91 -10.99
N GLU A 184 -24.19 6.63 -10.78
CA GLU A 184 -24.14 6.04 -9.44
C GLU A 184 -22.69 5.74 -9.07
N CYS A 185 -22.31 6.12 -7.85
CA CYS A 185 -21.00 5.77 -7.31
C CYS A 185 -21.08 4.35 -6.74
N LEU A 186 -20.38 3.42 -7.39
CA LEU A 186 -20.49 1.98 -7.08
C LEU A 186 -20.08 1.63 -5.64
N TYR A 187 -19.07 2.31 -5.10
CA TYR A 187 -18.56 2.07 -3.75
C TYR A 187 -18.30 3.38 -3.01
N THR A 188 -18.69 3.43 -1.74
CA THR A 188 -18.36 4.55 -0.85
C THR A 188 -18.04 4.02 0.55
N GLY A 189 -17.21 4.74 1.30
CA GLY A 189 -16.98 4.42 2.72
C GLY A 189 -18.21 4.67 3.58
N GLU A 190 -18.16 4.24 4.84
CA GLU A 190 -19.28 4.26 5.79
C GLU A 190 -19.99 5.61 5.94
N LYS A 191 -19.25 6.72 5.77
CA LYS A 191 -19.77 8.09 5.84
C LYS A 191 -20.10 8.68 4.46
N GLY A 192 -20.28 7.84 3.45
CA GLY A 192 -20.56 8.24 2.06
C GLY A 192 -19.42 9.01 1.42
N ARG A 193 -18.16 8.76 1.80
CA ARG A 193 -16.96 9.43 1.25
C ARG A 193 -16.06 8.45 0.52
N ALA A 194 -15.43 8.90 -0.56
CA ALA A 194 -14.36 8.19 -1.25
C ALA A 194 -12.99 8.62 -0.68
N ALA A 195 -11.94 7.89 -1.00
CA ALA A 195 -10.56 8.26 -0.73
C ALA A 195 -10.04 9.19 -1.84
N GLN A 196 -8.93 8.84 -2.51
CA GLN A 196 -8.29 9.66 -3.54
C GLN A 196 -8.73 9.36 -4.98
N ARG A 197 -9.66 8.42 -5.19
CA ARG A 197 -10.17 8.02 -6.50
C ARG A 197 -11.61 7.56 -6.40
#